data_AF-A0A7S3ZFX6-F1
#
_entry.id   AF-A0A7S3ZFX6-F1
#
_cell.length_a   1.000
_cell.length_b   1.000
_cell.length_c   1.000
_cell.angle_alpha   90.00
_cell.angle_beta   90.00
_cell.angle_gamma   90.00
#
_symmetry.space_group_name_H-M   'P 1'
#
loop_
_entity.id
_entity.type
_entity.pdbx_description
1 polymer ?
#
loop_
_entity_poly.entity_id
_entity_poly.type
_entity_poly.pdbx_seq_one_letter_code
_entity_poly.pdbx_strand_id
1 'polypeptide(L)'
;EDLDPICALFSSFVLKEGLGIVVHTNDVIRKEREETKRIEAKQALVTSLMKHYTHYKAVVADYFGKHLKFQKALRDAFQGIVNEDDSFARYLAMYSSDLLKKGSRLVVSSSFESTTDDIVYLYGNLNDKDIF
;
A
#
# COMPACT_ATOMS: atom_id res chain seq x y z
N GLU A 1 -26.56 -6.41 -14.75
CA GLU A 1 -25.61 -6.16 -15.84
C GLU A 1 -24.27 -6.76 -15.47
N ASP A 2 -23.51 -7.25 -16.45
CA ASP A 2 -22.21 -7.84 -16.20
C ASP A 2 -21.14 -6.74 -16.06
N LEU A 3 -20.73 -6.47 -14.83
CA LEU A 3 -19.69 -5.50 -14.49
C LEU A 3 -18.28 -6.11 -14.53
N ASP A 4 -18.15 -7.41 -14.81
CA ASP A 4 -16.87 -8.13 -14.70
C ASP A 4 -15.77 -7.57 -15.60
N PRO A 5 -16.04 -7.17 -16.88
CA PRO A 5 -15.01 -6.55 -17.72
C PRO A 5 -14.48 -5.22 -17.14
N ILE A 6 -15.36 -4.40 -16.57
CA ILE A 6 -14.99 -3.09 -16.00
C ILE A 6 -14.23 -3.30 -14.68
N CYS A 7 -14.64 -4.26 -13.87
CA CYS A 7 -13.93 -4.62 -12.63
C CYS A 7 -12.53 -5.14 -12.94
N ALA A 8 -12.36 -5.95 -13.98
CA ALA A 8 -11.05 -6.45 -14.42
C ALA A 8 -10.14 -5.32 -14.94
N LEU A 9 -10.70 -4.38 -15.71
CA LEU A 9 -9.96 -3.21 -16.18
C LEU A 9 -9.52 -2.31 -15.02
N PHE A 10 -10.44 -2.03 -14.08
CA PHE A 10 -10.14 -1.27 -12.87
C PHE A 10 -9.03 -1.93 -12.04
N SER A 11 -9.14 -3.24 -11.78
CA SER A 11 -8.12 -3.99 -11.03
C SER A 11 -6.75 -3.91 -11.70
N SER A 12 -6.71 -4.15 -13.02
CA SER A 12 -5.46 -4.10 -13.81
C SER A 12 -4.82 -2.71 -13.81
N PHE A 13 -5.64 -1.66 -13.86
CA PHE A 13 -5.17 -0.27 -13.80
C PHE A 13 -4.54 0.05 -12.45
N VAL A 14 -5.25 -0.24 -11.35
CA VAL A 14 -4.76 -0.04 -9.97
C VAL A 14 -3.48 -0.82 -9.73
N LEU A 15 -3.43 -2.09 -10.17
CA LEU A 15 -2.27 -2.97 -10.07
C LEU A 15 -1.07 -2.36 -10.81
N LYS A 16 -1.24 -1.98 -12.08
CA LYS A 16 -0.16 -1.42 -12.91
C LYS A 16 0.44 -0.16 -12.27
N GLU A 17 -0.38 0.76 -11.79
CA GLU A 17 0.10 1.96 -11.12
C GLU A 17 0.83 1.64 -9.81
N GLY A 18 0.27 0.76 -8.99
CA GLY A 18 0.87 0.34 -7.72
C GLY A 18 2.21 -0.36 -7.91
N LEU A 19 2.33 -1.25 -8.89
CA LEU A 19 3.60 -1.89 -9.25
C LEU A 19 4.63 -0.87 -9.74
N GLY A 20 4.20 0.17 -10.46
CA GLY A 20 5.07 1.29 -10.84
C GLY A 20 5.70 1.97 -9.62
N ILE A 21 4.94 2.19 -8.55
CA ILE A 21 5.43 2.74 -7.27
C ILE A 21 6.44 1.79 -6.63
N VAL A 22 6.12 0.49 -6.54
CA VAL A 22 6.99 -0.53 -5.93
C VAL A 22 8.32 -0.61 -6.67
N VAL A 23 8.29 -0.81 -7.99
CA VAL A 23 9.50 -0.95 -8.82
C VAL A 23 10.37 0.29 -8.73
N HIS A 24 9.77 1.49 -8.88
CA HIS A 24 10.52 2.74 -8.82
C HIS A 24 11.19 2.94 -7.46
N THR A 25 10.44 2.76 -6.37
CA THR A 25 10.97 3.02 -5.03
C THR A 25 11.99 1.97 -4.62
N ASN A 26 11.81 0.70 -4.99
CA ASN A 26 12.79 -0.34 -4.73
C ASN A 26 14.10 -0.13 -5.51
N ASP A 27 14.06 0.40 -6.73
CA ASP A 27 15.27 0.80 -7.46
C ASP A 27 16.04 1.92 -6.72
N VAL A 28 15.32 2.90 -6.18
CA VAL A 28 15.91 3.95 -5.32
C VAL A 28 16.54 3.33 -4.06
N ILE A 29 15.82 2.46 -3.35
CA ILE A 29 16.32 1.79 -2.13
C ILE A 29 17.60 0.99 -2.41
N ARG A 30 17.67 0.28 -3.56
CA ARG A 30 18.83 -0.53 -3.96
C ARG A 30 20.06 0.31 -4.30
N LYS A 31 19.87 1.50 -4.87
CA LYS A 31 20.95 2.41 -5.28
C LYS A 31 21.45 3.30 -4.14
N GLU A 32 20.60 3.57 -3.16
CA GLU A 32 20.91 4.45 -2.05
C GLU A 32 21.96 3.82 -1.11
N ARG A 33 23.01 4.57 -0.80
CA ARG A 33 24.16 4.12 0.00
C ARG A 33 24.05 4.55 1.46
N GLU A 34 23.39 5.67 1.72
CA GLU A 34 23.18 6.20 3.07
C GLU A 34 22.01 5.47 3.74
N GLU A 35 22.25 4.88 4.92
CA GLU A 35 21.20 4.09 5.61
C GLU A 35 19.98 4.93 5.98
N THR A 36 20.18 6.18 6.41
CA THR A 36 19.10 7.09 6.75
C THR A 36 18.17 7.33 5.55
N LYS A 37 18.74 7.62 4.37
CA LYS A 37 17.97 7.81 3.13
C LYS A 37 17.31 6.51 2.66
N ARG A 38 17.95 5.36 2.87
CA ARG A 38 17.31 4.05 2.61
C ARG A 38 16.09 3.84 3.49
N ILE A 39 16.17 4.18 4.78
CA ILE A 39 15.03 4.07 5.70
C ILE A 39 13.90 5.01 5.26
N GLU A 40 14.22 6.27 4.93
CA GLU A 40 13.26 7.23 4.42
C GLU A 40 12.58 6.74 3.13
N ALA A 41 13.32 6.13 2.21
CA ALA A 41 12.77 5.55 0.98
C ALA A 41 11.84 4.35 1.25
N LYS A 42 12.18 3.48 2.21
CA LYS A 42 11.29 2.38 2.65
C LYS A 42 9.98 2.93 3.25
N GLN A 43 10.08 3.96 4.09
CA GLN A 43 8.91 4.63 4.67
C GLN A 43 8.07 5.33 3.59
N ALA A 44 8.72 5.92 2.59
CA ALA A 44 8.07 6.56 1.45
C ALA A 44 7.31 5.54 0.59
N LEU A 45 7.83 4.32 0.42
CA LEU A 45 7.11 3.24 -0.28
C LEU A 45 5.79 2.90 0.44
N VAL A 46 5.86 2.62 1.75
CA VAL A 46 4.68 2.29 2.57
C VAL A 46 3.66 3.43 2.53
N THR A 47 4.12 4.67 2.69
CA THR A 47 3.25 5.87 2.66
C THR A 47 2.61 6.07 1.29
N SER A 48 3.35 5.85 0.20
CA SER A 48 2.83 5.98 -1.16
C SER A 48 1.77 4.93 -1.45
N LEU A 49 1.96 3.68 -1.01
CA LEU A 49 0.96 2.63 -1.18
C LEU A 49 -0.28 2.83 -0.31
N MET A 50 -0.15 3.37 0.91
CA MET A 50 -1.31 3.80 1.70
C MET A 50 -2.11 4.90 0.99
N LYS A 51 -1.43 5.92 0.45
CA LYS A 51 -2.09 6.98 -0.34
C LYS A 51 -2.77 6.43 -1.58
N HIS A 52 -2.12 5.49 -2.29
CA HIS A 52 -2.69 4.79 -3.44
C HIS A 52 -3.98 4.06 -3.05
N TYR A 53 -3.95 3.33 -1.93
CA TYR A 53 -5.13 2.62 -1.42
C TYR A 53 -6.26 3.58 -1.08
N THR A 54 -5.97 4.61 -0.28
CA THR A 54 -6.98 5.57 0.17
C THR A 54 -7.61 6.33 -0.99
N HIS A 55 -6.84 6.65 -2.03
CA HIS A 55 -7.37 7.21 -3.27
C HIS A 55 -8.38 6.27 -3.93
N TYR A 56 -8.00 5.02 -4.21
CA TYR A 56 -8.89 4.08 -4.90
C TYR A 56 -10.06 3.59 -4.04
N LYS A 57 -9.89 3.54 -2.72
CA LYS A 57 -10.98 3.31 -1.76
C LYS A 57 -12.04 4.42 -1.88
N ALA A 58 -11.62 5.67 -1.98
CA ALA A 58 -12.52 6.80 -2.22
C ALA A 58 -13.19 6.69 -3.60
N VAL A 59 -12.43 6.35 -4.65
CA VAL A 59 -13.00 6.15 -5.99
C VAL A 59 -14.10 5.08 -5.98
N VAL A 60 -13.88 3.94 -5.31
CA VAL A 60 -14.90 2.88 -5.17
C VAL A 60 -16.10 3.33 -4.36
N ALA A 61 -15.90 4.16 -3.33
CA ALA A 61 -17.00 4.70 -2.55
C ALA A 61 -17.84 5.72 -3.33
N ASP A 62 -17.18 6.68 -3.96
CA ASP A 62 -17.81 7.88 -4.51
C ASP A 62 -18.40 7.64 -5.90
N TYR A 63 -17.72 6.85 -6.75
CA TYR A 63 -18.14 6.63 -8.15
C TYR A 63 -18.78 5.27 -8.40
N PHE A 64 -18.47 4.26 -7.59
CA PHE A 64 -19.02 2.90 -7.75
C PHE A 64 -20.00 2.51 -6.63
N GLY A 65 -20.40 3.45 -5.77
CA GLY A 65 -21.41 3.23 -4.74
C GLY A 65 -21.05 2.09 -3.77
N LYS A 66 -19.75 1.88 -3.51
CA LYS A 66 -19.24 0.77 -2.69
C LYS A 66 -19.62 -0.62 -3.20
N HIS A 67 -19.82 -0.79 -4.51
CA HIS A 67 -20.21 -2.06 -5.10
C HIS A 67 -19.19 -3.18 -4.82
N LEU A 68 -19.67 -4.33 -4.32
CA LEU A 68 -18.83 -5.43 -3.82
C LEU A 68 -17.82 -5.95 -4.86
N LYS A 69 -18.20 -6.01 -6.15
CA LYS A 69 -17.28 -6.43 -7.22
C LYS A 69 -16.07 -5.49 -7.36
N PHE A 70 -16.26 -4.18 -7.20
CA PHE A 70 -15.16 -3.20 -7.26
C PHE A 70 -14.31 -3.23 -5.99
N GLN A 71 -14.91 -3.47 -4.83
CA GLN A 71 -14.16 -3.70 -3.59
C GLN A 71 -13.28 -4.95 -3.67
N LYS A 72 -13.81 -6.03 -4.26
CA LYS A 72 -13.03 -7.24 -4.57
C LYS A 72 -11.91 -6.95 -5.56
N ALA A 73 -12.21 -6.28 -6.67
CA ALA A 73 -11.22 -5.91 -7.68
C ALA A 73 -10.08 -5.05 -7.12
N LEU A 74 -10.39 -4.10 -6.22
CA LEU A 74 -9.40 -3.31 -5.49
C LEU A 74 -8.51 -4.18 -4.61
N ARG A 75 -9.12 -5.05 -3.80
CA ARG A 75 -8.39 -5.96 -2.91
C ARG A 75 -7.47 -6.89 -3.70
N ASP A 76 -7.98 -7.51 -4.76
CA ASP A 76 -7.22 -8.44 -5.60
C ASP A 76 -6.02 -7.71 -6.25
N ALA A 77 -6.19 -6.45 -6.68
CA ALA A 77 -5.09 -5.62 -7.16
C ALA A 77 -4.05 -5.35 -6.05
N PHE A 78 -4.49 -4.98 -4.84
CA PHE A 78 -3.57 -4.72 -3.73
C PHE A 78 -2.82 -5.96 -3.27
N GLN A 79 -3.44 -7.15 -3.30
CA GLN A 79 -2.71 -8.41 -3.09
C GLN A 79 -1.59 -8.59 -4.12
N GLY A 80 -1.82 -8.26 -5.39
CA GLY A 80 -0.76 -8.27 -6.40
C GLY A 80 0.35 -7.25 -6.11
N ILE A 81 0.00 -6.05 -5.65
CA ILE A 81 0.98 -4.98 -5.38
C ILE A 81 1.86 -5.32 -4.17
N VAL A 82 1.26 -5.65 -3.03
CA VAL A 82 1.99 -5.80 -1.76
C VAL A 82 2.81 -7.08 -1.67
N ASN A 83 2.52 -8.07 -2.53
CA ASN A 83 3.22 -9.35 -2.59
C ASN A 83 4.13 -9.46 -3.84
N GLU A 84 4.36 -8.38 -4.57
CA GLU A 84 5.33 -8.36 -5.68
C GLU A 84 6.77 -8.50 -5.17
N ASP A 85 7.06 -8.00 -3.96
CA ASP A 85 8.36 -8.06 -3.32
C ASP A 85 8.19 -8.39 -1.83
N ASP A 86 8.74 -9.52 -1.39
CA ASP A 86 8.67 -10.03 -0.01
C ASP A 86 9.21 -9.02 1.03
N SER A 87 10.02 -8.04 0.59
CA SER A 87 10.51 -6.98 1.47
C SER A 87 9.43 -6.01 1.95
N PHE A 88 8.29 -5.92 1.25
CA PHE A 88 7.22 -5.00 1.64
C PHE A 88 6.63 -5.33 3.02
N ALA A 89 6.43 -6.62 3.33
CA ALA A 89 5.98 -7.05 4.66
C ALA A 89 6.91 -6.53 5.77
N ARG A 90 8.23 -6.65 5.55
CA ARG A 90 9.25 -6.11 6.47
C ARG A 90 9.20 -4.60 6.57
N TYR A 91 9.01 -3.89 5.45
CA TYR A 91 8.92 -2.43 5.46
C TYR A 91 7.67 -1.94 6.20
N LEU A 92 6.54 -2.63 6.04
CA LEU A 92 5.31 -2.35 6.76
C LEU A 92 5.49 -2.56 8.28
N ALA A 93 6.20 -3.62 8.70
CA ALA A 93 6.52 -3.88 10.10
C ALA A 93 7.42 -2.79 10.70
N MET A 94 8.48 -2.41 9.97
CA MET A 94 9.36 -1.30 10.37
C MET A 94 8.59 0.01 10.51
N TYR A 95 7.73 0.34 9.53
CA TYR A 95 6.89 1.53 9.56
C TYR A 95 5.95 1.53 10.76
N SER A 96 5.31 0.38 11.05
CA SER A 96 4.41 0.22 12.19
C SER A 96 5.13 0.38 13.53
N SER A 97 6.34 -0.20 13.65
CA SER A 97 7.19 0.00 14.83
C SER A 97 7.55 1.48 15.02
N ASP A 98 7.93 2.16 13.95
CA ASP A 98 8.28 3.58 14.00
C ASP A 98 7.07 4.48 14.30
N LEU A 99 5.87 4.13 13.82
CA LEU A 99 4.63 4.83 14.13
C LEU A 99 4.29 4.76 15.63
N LEU A 100 4.57 3.62 16.28
CA LEU A 100 4.26 3.38 17.69
C LEU A 100 5.32 3.92 18.66
N LYS A 101 6.54 4.22 18.18
CA LYS A 101 7.62 4.73 19.04
C LYS A 101 7.30 6.13 19.58
N LYS A 102 7.45 6.30 20.89
CA LYS A 102 7.36 7.61 21.55
C LYS A 102 8.46 8.53 21.02
N GLY A 103 8.08 9.72 20.54
CA GLY A 103 9.03 10.69 19.96
C GLY A 103 9.49 10.31 18.54
N SER A 104 8.71 9.49 17.83
CA SER A 104 8.96 9.17 16.43
C SER A 104 9.12 10.42 15.57
N ARG A 105 10.05 10.37 14.63
CA ARG A 105 10.23 11.38 13.57
C ARG A 105 9.43 11.07 12.32
N LEU A 106 8.65 9.98 12.33
CA LEU A 106 7.80 9.58 11.23
C LEU A 106 6.78 10.70 10.96
N VAL A 107 6.86 11.31 9.77
CA VAL A 107 5.94 12.36 9.37
C VAL A 107 4.73 11.72 8.70
N VAL A 108 3.59 11.73 9.40
CA VAL A 108 2.32 11.19 8.89
C VAL A 108 1.42 12.36 8.50
N SER A 109 0.85 12.33 7.29
CA SER A 109 -0.06 13.37 6.80
C SER A 109 -1.52 13.21 7.27
N SER A 110 -1.85 12.05 7.84
CA SER A 110 -3.17 11.63 8.29
C SER A 110 -3.20 11.45 9.82
N SER A 111 -4.39 11.28 10.39
CA SER A 111 -4.52 10.93 11.81
C SER A 111 -3.88 9.57 12.10
N PHE A 112 -3.47 9.36 13.35
CA PHE A 112 -2.91 8.08 13.80
C PHE A 112 -3.87 6.91 13.54
N GLU A 113 -5.17 7.10 13.82
CA GLU A 113 -6.21 6.09 13.61
C GLU A 113 -6.37 5.74 12.12
N SER A 114 -6.52 6.74 11.24
CA SER A 114 -6.63 6.51 9.80
C SER A 114 -5.40 5.79 9.23
N THR A 115 -4.22 6.14 9.74
CA THR A 115 -2.97 5.50 9.31
C THR A 115 -2.89 4.05 9.80
N THR A 116 -3.39 3.78 11.00
CA THR A 116 -3.47 2.43 11.56
C THR A 116 -4.46 1.58 10.77
N ASP A 117 -5.61 2.13 10.39
CA ASP A 117 -6.59 1.44 9.53
C ASP A 117 -6.01 1.06 8.17
N ASP A 118 -5.24 1.97 7.56
CA ASP A 118 -4.58 1.72 6.28
C ASP A 118 -3.48 0.65 6.41
N ILE A 119 -2.71 0.65 7.50
CA ILE A 119 -1.75 -0.42 7.82
C ILE A 119 -2.46 -1.77 7.97
N VAL A 120 -3.55 -1.82 8.74
CA VAL A 120 -4.34 -3.05 8.96
C VAL A 120 -4.88 -3.57 7.63
N TYR A 121 -5.33 -2.68 6.74
CA TYR A 121 -5.78 -3.07 5.41
C TYR A 121 -4.63 -3.68 4.59
N LEU A 122 -3.48 -3.02 4.51
CA LEU A 122 -2.32 -3.51 3.76
C LEU A 122 -1.83 -4.85 4.32
N TYR A 123 -1.74 -4.98 5.65
CA TYR A 123 -1.42 -6.23 6.33
C TYR A 123 -2.39 -7.36 5.98
N GLY A 124 -3.69 -7.06 5.90
CA GLY A 124 -4.71 -8.02 5.49
C GLY A 124 -4.51 -8.62 4.09
N ASN A 125 -3.77 -7.92 3.23
CA ASN A 125 -3.46 -8.33 1.86
C ASN A 125 -2.09 -9.02 1.71
N LEU A 126 -1.28 -9.11 2.77
CA LEU A 126 -0.01 -9.84 2.73
C LEU A 126 -0.23 -11.36 2.70
N ASN A 127 0.59 -12.06 1.92
CA ASN A 127 0.70 -13.51 1.93
C ASN A 127 1.54 -13.96 3.13
N ASP A 128 2.74 -13.37 3.30
CA ASP A 128 3.70 -13.75 4.34
C ASP A 128 3.52 -12.94 5.62
N LYS A 129 2.40 -13.20 6.33
CA LYS A 129 2.10 -12.53 7.61
C LYS A 129 3.11 -12.86 8.70
N ASP A 130 3.82 -13.98 8.60
CA ASP A 130 4.83 -14.39 9.58
C ASP A 130 6.10 -13.51 9.55
N ILE A 131 6.30 -12.75 8.47
CA ILE A 131 7.43 -11.80 8.34
C ILE A 131 7.13 -10.47 9.04
N PHE A 132 5.84 -10.13 9.21
CA PHE A 132 5.39 -8.88 9.80
C PHE A 132 5.33 -8.97 11.33
#